data_AF-A0A9E6TVA5-F1
#
_entry.id   AF-A0A9E6TVA5-F1
#
_cell.length_a   1.000
_cell.length_b   1.000
_cell.length_c   1.000
_cell.angle_alpha   90.00
_cell.angle_beta   90.00
_cell.angle_gamma   90.00
#
_symmetry.space_group_name_H-M   'P 1'
#
loop_
_entity.id
_entity.type
_entity.pdbx_description
1 polymer ?
#
loop_
_entity_poly.entity_id
_entity_poly.type
_entity_poly.pdbx_seq_one_letter_code
_entity_poly.pdbx_strand_id
1 'polypeptide(L)'
;MEEVIAIAIGVLAASGVWLILRPRTFQVVMGLCLLSYGVNLFIFSMGSLFIGKEPIIKDGVPQDLLHYTDPLPQALVLTAIVISFAMTALFLVVLLASRGLTGTDHVDGREPKE
;
A
#
# COMPACT_ATOMS: atom_id res chain seq x y z
N MET A 1 6.14 -10.23 -17.43
CA MET A 1 5.47 -9.07 -16.78
C MET A 1 5.85 -9.00 -15.30
N GLU A 2 6.17 -10.15 -14.71
CA GLU A 2 6.60 -10.27 -13.32
C GLU A 2 7.85 -9.44 -13.01
N GLU A 3 8.83 -9.36 -13.90
CA GLU A 3 10.06 -8.58 -13.67
C GLU A 3 9.77 -7.09 -13.40
N VAL A 4 8.87 -6.50 -14.18
CA VAL A 4 8.48 -5.08 -14.01
C VAL A 4 7.77 -4.87 -12.67
N ILE A 5 6.90 -5.80 -12.29
CA ILE A 5 6.17 -5.74 -11.02
C ILE A 5 7.13 -5.96 -9.84
N ALA A 6 8.08 -6.88 -9.95
CA ALA A 6 9.09 -7.12 -8.93
C ALA A 6 9.97 -5.87 -8.71
N ILE A 7 10.40 -5.21 -9.79
CA ILE A 7 11.14 -3.95 -9.70
C ILE A 7 10.27 -2.85 -9.07
N ALA A 8 9.00 -2.73 -9.48
CA ALA A 8 8.08 -1.74 -8.91
C ALA A 8 7.85 -1.94 -7.40
N ILE A 9 7.63 -3.18 -6.95
CA ILE A 9 7.51 -3.53 -5.53
C ILE A 9 8.80 -3.17 -4.79
N GLY A 10 9.95 -3.50 -5.34
CA GLY A 10 11.26 -3.17 -4.76
C GLY A 10 11.45 -1.66 -4.58
N VAL A 11 11.11 -0.86 -5.59
CA VAL A 11 11.20 0.61 -5.54
C VAL A 11 10.23 1.20 -4.52
N LEU A 12 8.98 0.72 -4.48
CA LEU A 12 7.98 1.18 -3.50
C LEU A 12 8.37 0.82 -2.07
N ALA A 13 8.85 -0.40 -1.84
CA ALA A 13 9.32 -0.83 -0.53
C ALA A 13 10.56 -0.05 -0.09
N ALA A 14 11.55 0.12 -0.96
CA ALA A 14 12.77 0.86 -0.65
C ALA A 14 12.49 2.34 -0.35
N SER A 15 11.68 3.00 -1.19
CA SER A 15 11.27 4.40 -0.96
C SER A 15 10.40 4.56 0.29
N GLY A 16 9.50 3.60 0.56
CA GLY A 16 8.69 3.56 1.77
C GLY A 16 9.54 3.47 3.05
N VAL A 17 10.45 2.50 3.09
CA VAL A 17 11.38 2.32 4.23
C VAL A 17 12.26 3.56 4.41
N TRP A 18 12.79 4.12 3.32
CA TRP A 18 13.62 5.32 3.40
C TRP A 18 12.86 6.54 3.95
N LEU A 19 11.60 6.72 3.57
CA LEU A 19 10.75 7.80 4.08
C LEU A 19 10.36 7.61 5.55
N ILE A 20 10.16 6.37 6.00
CA ILE A 20 9.88 6.07 7.42
C ILE A 20 11.06 6.43 8.33
N LEU A 21 12.29 6.33 7.82
CA LEU A 21 13.51 6.70 8.55
C LEU A 21 13.77 8.21 8.59
N ARG A 22 12.92 9.03 7.97
CA ARG A 22 13.07 10.49 7.99
C ARG A 22 12.51 11.10 9.29
N PRO A 23 13.06 12.24 9.74
CA PRO A 23 12.68 12.87 11.01
C PRO A 23 11.35 13.63 10.99
N ARG A 24 10.66 13.74 9.84
CA ARG A 24 9.40 14.50 9.72
C ARG A 24 8.21 13.55 9.68
N THR A 25 7.19 13.82 10.49
CA THR A 25 5.98 12.97 10.60
C THR A 25 5.25 12.83 9.25
N PHE A 26 5.19 13.89 8.44
CA PHE A 26 4.57 13.81 7.12
C PHE A 26 5.29 12.82 6.20
N GLN A 27 6.63 12.78 6.26
CA GLN A 27 7.43 11.84 5.47
C GLN A 27 7.19 10.40 5.94
N VAL A 28 7.04 10.17 7.24
CA VAL A 28 6.69 8.84 7.78
C VAL A 28 5.34 8.35 7.24
N VAL A 29 4.30 9.21 7.25
CA VAL A 29 2.98 8.84 6.71
C VAL A 29 3.06 8.50 5.22
N MET A 30 3.77 9.32 4.43
CA MET A 30 4.00 9.03 3.02
C MET A 30 4.76 7.72 2.80
N GLY A 31 5.74 7.41 3.65
CA GLY A 31 6.48 6.16 3.61
C GLY A 31 5.61 4.94 3.89
N LEU A 32 4.71 5.03 4.88
CA LEU A 32 3.71 4.00 5.18
C LEU A 32 2.74 3.78 4.00
N CYS A 33 2.30 4.85 3.32
CA CYS A 33 1.45 4.74 2.13
C CYS A 33 2.16 4.01 0.99
N LEU A 34 3.42 4.37 0.67
CA LEU A 34 4.18 3.69 -0.38
C LEU A 34 4.41 2.21 -0.06
N LEU A 35 4.70 1.89 1.19
CA LEU A 35 4.89 0.51 1.63
C LEU A 35 3.59 -0.30 1.51
N SER A 36 2.44 0.30 1.88
CA SER A 36 1.13 -0.32 1.67
C SER A 36 0.85 -0.60 0.19
N TYR A 37 1.15 0.34 -0.71
CA TYR A 37 1.01 0.09 -2.15
C TYR A 37 1.93 -1.02 -2.67
N GLY A 38 3.17 -1.08 -2.17
CA GLY A 38 4.10 -2.18 -2.49
C GLY A 38 3.56 -3.54 -2.05
N VAL A 39 3.01 -3.64 -0.83
CA VAL A 39 2.38 -4.87 -0.32
C VAL A 39 1.13 -5.24 -1.12
N ASN A 40 0.30 -4.27 -1.51
CA ASN A 40 -0.88 -4.51 -2.33
C ASN A 40 -0.51 -5.10 -3.71
N LEU A 41 0.53 -4.55 -4.36
CA LEU A 41 1.05 -5.11 -5.61
C LEU A 41 1.65 -6.50 -5.43
N PHE A 42 2.33 -6.74 -4.30
CA PHE A 42 2.88 -8.06 -3.97
C PHE A 42 1.79 -9.13 -3.82
N ILE A 43 0.74 -8.84 -3.04
CA ILE A 43 -0.40 -9.75 -2.90
C ILE A 43 -1.09 -9.99 -4.25
N PHE A 44 -1.32 -8.91 -5.02
CA PHE A 44 -1.93 -9.01 -6.34
C PHE A 44 -1.11 -9.90 -7.29
N SER A 45 0.22 -9.80 -7.25
CA SER A 45 1.11 -10.60 -8.10
C SER A 45 1.09 -12.10 -7.78
N MET A 46 0.59 -12.53 -6.61
CA MET A 46 0.48 -13.96 -6.27
C MET A 46 -0.64 -14.67 -7.03
N GLY A 47 -1.67 -13.95 -7.49
CA GLY A 47 -2.87 -14.51 -8.13
C GLY A 47 -2.73 -14.96 -9.57
N SER A 48 -1.50 -14.98 -10.10
CA SER A 48 -1.16 -15.14 -11.51
C SER A 48 -1.67 -14.02 -12.42
N LEU A 49 -0.79 -13.46 -13.25
CA LEU A 49 -1.06 -12.32 -14.12
C LEU A 49 -1.59 -12.76 -15.49
N PHE A 50 -2.63 -13.60 -15.50
CA PHE A 50 -3.23 -14.02 -16.76
C PHE A 50 -4.02 -12.86 -17.39
N ILE A 51 -3.61 -12.47 -18.61
CA ILE A 51 -4.29 -11.43 -19.39
C ILE A 51 -5.62 -11.98 -19.92
N GLY A 52 -6.72 -11.25 -19.71
CA GLY A 52 -8.02 -11.54 -20.32
C GLY A 52 -8.89 -12.58 -19.62
N LYS A 53 -8.58 -12.96 -18.37
CA LYS A 53 -9.38 -13.88 -17.56
C LYS A 53 -10.00 -13.18 -16.34
N GLU A 54 -10.99 -12.33 -16.57
CA GLU A 54 -11.72 -11.65 -15.49
C GLU A 54 -12.40 -12.68 -14.58
N PRO A 55 -12.38 -12.55 -13.24
CA PRO A 55 -13.09 -13.45 -12.33
C PRO A 55 -14.59 -13.13 -12.27
N ILE A 56 -15.24 -13.11 -13.43
CA ILE A 56 -16.67 -12.87 -13.60
C ILE A 56 -17.25 -14.06 -14.35
N ILE A 57 -18.14 -14.81 -13.71
CA ILE A 57 -18.76 -16.00 -14.30
C ILE A 57 -19.51 -15.61 -15.58
N LYS A 58 -19.15 -16.26 -16.70
CA LYS A 58 -19.82 -16.15 -18.00
C LYS A 58 -20.56 -17.45 -18.30
N ASP A 59 -21.78 -17.33 -18.81
CA ASP A 59 -22.59 -18.49 -19.19
C ASP A 59 -21.88 -19.31 -20.29
N GLY A 60 -21.86 -20.64 -20.13
CA GLY A 60 -21.26 -21.57 -21.10
C GLY A 60 -19.74 -21.78 -20.97
N VAL A 61 -19.07 -21.18 -19.98
CA VAL A 61 -17.63 -21.39 -19.71
C VAL A 61 -17.45 -22.24 -18.43
N PRO A 62 -16.64 -23.32 -18.46
CA PRO A 62 -16.34 -24.13 -17.27
C PRO A 62 -15.75 -23.28 -16.14
N GLN A 63 -16.24 -23.48 -14.91
CA GLN A 63 -15.83 -22.73 -13.70
C GLN A 63 -14.47 -23.17 -13.13
N ASP A 64 -13.48 -23.32 -14.00
CA ASP A 64 -12.14 -23.79 -13.65
C ASP A 64 -11.13 -22.63 -13.68
N LEU A 65 -10.07 -22.76 -12.88
CA LEU A 65 -8.91 -21.83 -12.84
C LEU A 65 -8.15 -21.76 -14.18
N LEU A 66 -8.51 -22.60 -15.16
CA LEU A 66 -8.02 -22.52 -16.53
C LEU A 66 -8.70 -21.38 -17.32
N HIS A 67 -9.89 -20.94 -16.95
CA HIS A 67 -10.66 -19.92 -17.66
C HIS A 67 -10.81 -18.62 -16.87
N TYR A 68 -10.67 -18.67 -15.55
CA TYR A 68 -10.82 -17.53 -14.63
C TYR A 68 -9.53 -17.27 -13.83
N THR A 69 -9.25 -16.00 -13.50
CA THR A 69 -8.19 -15.63 -12.55
C THR A 69 -8.64 -15.92 -11.12
N ASP A 70 -7.70 -16.19 -10.21
CA ASP A 70 -8.00 -16.38 -8.79
C ASP A 70 -8.63 -15.09 -8.19
N PRO A 71 -9.88 -15.14 -7.68
CA PRO A 71 -10.52 -13.98 -7.07
C PRO A 71 -9.97 -13.65 -5.67
N LEU A 72 -9.27 -14.58 -5.00
CA LEU A 72 -8.83 -14.40 -3.61
C LEU A 72 -7.88 -13.21 -3.44
N PRO A 73 -6.81 -13.04 -4.25
CA PRO A 73 -5.91 -11.90 -4.09
C PRO A 73 -6.60 -10.56 -4.36
N GLN A 74 -7.60 -10.54 -5.25
CA GLN A 74 -8.36 -9.32 -5.55
C GLN A 74 -9.21 -8.88 -4.35
N ALA A 75 -9.90 -9.82 -3.70
CA ALA A 75 -10.67 -9.55 -2.50
C ALA A 75 -9.78 -9.10 -1.31
N LEU A 76 -8.62 -9.74 -1.16
CA LEU A 76 -7.63 -9.38 -0.12
C LEU A 76 -7.10 -7.95 -0.34
N VAL A 77 -6.73 -7.60 -1.58
CA VAL A 77 -6.22 -6.26 -1.90
C VAL A 77 -7.30 -5.19 -1.72
N LEU A 78 -8.54 -5.43 -2.13
CA LEU A 78 -9.64 -4.49 -1.91
C LEU A 78 -9.84 -4.18 -0.41
N THR A 79 -9.76 -5.22 0.43
CA THR A 79 -9.84 -5.07 1.88
C THR A 79 -8.65 -4.28 2.44
N ALA A 80 -7.44 -4.60 2.00
CA ALA A 80 -6.21 -3.91 2.41
C ALA A 80 -6.21 -2.42 2.03
N ILE A 81 -6.77 -2.06 0.86
CA ILE A 81 -6.93 -0.68 0.42
C ILE A 81 -7.80 0.12 1.40
N VAL A 82 -8.95 -0.42 1.80
CA VAL A 82 -9.88 0.26 2.72
C VAL A 82 -9.26 0.44 4.10
N ILE A 83 -8.57 -0.58 4.63
CA ILE A 83 -7.84 -0.49 5.90
C ILE A 83 -6.76 0.59 5.82
N SER A 84 -5.97 0.59 4.74
CA SER A 84 -4.88 1.55 4.56
C SER A 84 -5.40 2.98 4.44
N PHE A 85 -6.54 3.18 3.78
CA PHE A 85 -7.21 4.47 3.69
C PHE A 85 -7.65 4.97 5.07
N ALA A 86 -8.35 4.13 5.85
CA ALA A 86 -8.81 4.48 7.19
C ALA A 86 -7.63 4.81 8.13
N MET A 87 -6.57 4.00 8.10
CA MET A 87 -5.37 4.24 8.90
C MET A 87 -4.64 5.53 8.48
N THR A 88 -4.56 5.82 7.18
CA THR A 88 -3.95 7.07 6.68
C THR A 88 -4.76 8.29 7.14
N ALA A 89 -6.09 8.24 7.05
CA ALA A 89 -6.95 9.31 7.55
C ALA A 89 -6.77 9.54 9.06
N LEU A 90 -6.71 8.47 9.85
CA LEU A 90 -6.42 8.54 11.28
C LEU A 90 -5.06 9.20 11.56
N PHE A 91 -4.01 8.77 10.86
CA PHE A 91 -2.67 9.35 11.03
C PHE A 91 -2.62 10.82 10.66
N LEU A 92 -3.32 11.25 9.60
CA LEU A 92 -3.40 12.65 9.22
C LEU A 92 -4.06 13.51 10.32
N VAL A 93 -5.15 13.02 10.93
CA VAL A 93 -5.80 13.72 12.05
C VAL A 93 -4.86 13.83 13.25
N VAL A 94 -4.17 12.73 13.60
CA VAL A 94 -3.19 12.72 14.70
C VAL A 94 -2.03 13.67 14.43
N LEU A 95 -1.54 13.73 13.19
CA LEU A 95 -0.43 14.59 12.78
C LEU A 95 -0.83 16.07 12.86
N LEU A 96 -2.02 16.43 12.37
CA LEU A 96 -2.55 17.79 12.49
C LEU A 96 -2.73 18.20 13.96
N ALA A 97 -3.25 17.31 14.80
CA ALA A 97 -3.38 17.56 16.24
C ALA A 97 -2.02 17.72 16.91
N SER A 98 -1.06 16.83 16.64
CA SER A 98 0.30 16.88 17.18
C SER A 98 1.02 18.17 16.80
N ARG A 99 0.92 18.58 15.52
CA ARG A 99 1.49 19.83 15.04
C ARG A 99 0.84 21.05 15.70
N GLY A 100 -0.48 21.01 15.94
CA GLY A 100 -1.19 22.06 16.69
C GLY A 100 -0.71 22.19 18.15
N LEU A 101 -0.32 21.09 18.78
CA LEU A 101 0.15 21.06 20.17
C LEU A 101 1.64 21.39 20.34
N THR A 102 2.49 20.88 19.43
CA THR A 102 3.95 20.99 19.53
C THR A 102 4.53 22.15 18.73
N GLY A 103 3.79 22.67 17.75
CA GLY A 103 4.27 23.71 16.83
C GLY A 103 5.35 23.22 15.84
N THR A 104 5.74 21.94 15.88
CA THR A 104 6.75 21.35 14.99
C THR A 104 6.20 20.10 14.30
N ASP A 105 6.82 19.74 13.18
CA ASP A 105 6.54 18.53 12.39
C ASP A 105 7.60 17.44 12.61
N HIS A 106 8.49 17.64 13.59
CA HIS A 106 9.50 16.66 13.97
C HIS A 106 8.86 15.49 14.70
N VAL A 107 9.32 14.27 14.41
CA VAL A 107 8.70 13.03 14.95
C VAL A 107 8.74 12.97 16.49
N ASP A 108 9.79 13.53 17.10
CA ASP A 108 9.94 13.60 18.57
C ASP A 108 9.23 14.80 19.20
N GLY A 109 8.52 15.62 18.42
CA GLY A 109 7.84 16.83 18.89
C GLY A 109 8.80 17.92 19.40
N ARG A 110 10.10 17.79 19.14
CA ARG A 110 11.15 18.75 19.49
C ARG A 110 12.04 18.95 18.27
N GLU A 111 12.38 20.19 17.95
CA GLU A 111 13.45 20.45 16.98
C GLU A 111 14.79 20.00 17.59
N PRO A 112 15.67 19.35 16.82
CA PRO A 112 16.99 18.96 17.30
C PRO A 112 17.75 20.22 17.74
N LYS A 113 18.30 20.18 18.96
CA LYS A 113 19.23 21.22 19.43
C LYS A 113 20.50 21.09 18.60
N GLU A 114 20.88 22.16 17.89
CA GLU A 114 22.25 22.30 17.36
C GLU A 114 23.30 22.13 18.47
#